data_AF-A0A0P0CXI4-F1
#
_entry.id   AF-A0A0P0CXI4-F1
#
_cell.length_a   1.000
_cell.length_b   1.000
_cell.length_c   1.000
_cell.angle_alpha   90.00
_cell.angle_beta   90.00
_cell.angle_gamma   90.00
#
_symmetry.space_group_name_H-M   'P 1'
#
loop_
_entity.id
_entity.type
_entity.pdbx_description
1 polymer ?
#
loop_
_entity_poly.entity_id
_entity_poly.type
_entity_poly.pdbx_seq_one_letter_code
_entity_poly.pdbx_strand_id
1 'polypeptide(L)'
;MIAPELHIEELIQIAKVAALEAGKAILEIYNSADFKVEYKEDDSPLTVADKAAHEVISHHLQSTGLPILSEEGAHLSYAKRTSWPWYWLVDPLDGTKEFIKRNGEFTVNIALMQNTKPVGGVVFAPCLDTLYAGSLVTGVYKVEKRNKSEITPLPEKRTLENLVELPSIKIIASRTHSTPETEAFIKQFKNVELVSMGSSLKFMLLAEQKADLYPRFAPTMEWDSAAAHALLNALNQAIFLPDLSGELRYNKPSLLNPSFLAF
;
A
#
# COMPACT_ATOMS: atom_id res chain seq x y z
N MET A 1 30.46 15.17 -3.08
CA MET A 1 30.29 13.86 -2.42
C MET A 1 29.38 13.05 -3.31
N ILE A 2 29.89 11.95 -3.85
CA ILE A 2 29.09 10.97 -4.60
C ILE A 2 28.21 10.28 -3.54
N ALA A 3 26.88 10.31 -3.71
CA ALA A 3 25.99 9.58 -2.81
C ALA A 3 26.39 8.10 -2.80
N PRO A 4 26.41 7.42 -1.65
CA PRO A 4 26.64 5.98 -1.64
C PRO A 4 25.65 5.31 -2.58
N GLU A 5 26.13 4.34 -3.36
CA GLU A 5 25.31 3.56 -4.29
C GLU A 5 24.24 2.83 -3.47
N LEU A 6 22.98 3.25 -3.59
CA LEU A 6 21.88 2.66 -2.82
C LEU A 6 21.57 1.27 -3.37
N HIS A 7 21.81 0.24 -2.56
CA HIS A 7 21.47 -1.14 -2.90
C HIS A 7 19.99 -1.41 -2.60
N ILE A 8 19.13 -1.22 -3.61
CA ILE A 8 17.67 -1.40 -3.50
C ILE A 8 17.31 -2.80 -2.96
N GLU A 9 18.03 -3.84 -3.38
CA GLU A 9 17.77 -5.20 -2.90
C GLU A 9 17.93 -5.31 -1.37
N GLU A 10 19.00 -4.75 -0.81
CA GLU A 10 19.24 -4.75 0.63
C GLU A 10 18.18 -3.95 1.38
N LEU A 11 17.82 -2.77 0.87
CA LEU A 11 16.77 -1.93 1.46
C LEU A 11 15.42 -2.65 1.49
N ILE A 12 15.07 -3.39 0.44
CA ILE A 12 13.84 -4.20 0.40
C ILE A 12 13.91 -5.36 1.39
N GLN A 13 15.07 -5.99 1.60
CA GLN A 13 15.19 -7.00 2.66
C GLN A 13 14.97 -6.40 4.05
N ILE A 14 15.54 -5.22 4.34
CA ILE A 14 15.34 -4.53 5.62
C ILE A 14 13.86 -4.19 5.81
N ALA A 15 13.21 -3.60 4.80
CA ALA A 15 11.79 -3.27 4.85
C ALA A 15 10.90 -4.50 5.07
N LYS A 16 11.26 -5.66 4.50
CA LYS A 16 10.53 -6.91 4.75
C LYS A 16 10.64 -7.38 6.19
N VAL A 17 11.83 -7.36 6.76
CA VAL A 17 12.03 -7.73 8.17
C VAL A 17 11.22 -6.80 9.06
N ALA A 18 11.28 -5.49 8.79
CA ALA A 18 10.49 -4.48 9.47
C ALA A 18 8.98 -4.79 9.41
N ALA A 19 8.43 -5.07 8.22
CA ALA A 19 7.01 -5.37 8.05
C ALA A 19 6.59 -6.66 8.78
N LEU A 20 7.41 -7.71 8.71
CA LEU A 20 7.12 -8.99 9.39
C LEU A 20 7.13 -8.85 10.91
N GLU A 21 8.08 -8.10 11.47
CA GLU A 21 8.15 -7.87 12.91
C GLU A 21 7.05 -6.92 13.41
N ALA A 22 6.74 -5.87 12.64
CA ALA A 22 5.61 -4.99 12.94
C ALA A 22 4.29 -5.77 12.94
N GLY A 23 4.09 -6.65 11.94
CA GLY A 23 2.91 -7.50 11.90
C GLY A 23 2.81 -8.47 13.07
N LYS A 24 3.93 -8.96 13.64
CA LYS A 24 3.90 -9.74 14.88
C LYS A 24 3.41 -8.89 16.06
N ALA A 25 3.95 -7.68 16.23
CA ALA A 25 3.53 -6.77 17.29
C ALA A 25 2.03 -6.41 17.18
N ILE A 26 1.54 -6.14 15.96
CA ILE A 26 0.11 -5.91 15.69
C ILE A 26 -0.71 -7.14 16.09
N LEU A 27 -0.27 -8.35 15.71
CA LEU A 27 -0.99 -9.59 16.02
C LEU A 27 -1.03 -9.93 17.51
N GLU A 28 -0.01 -9.58 18.28
CA GLU A 28 -0.01 -9.75 19.75
C GLU A 28 -1.15 -8.94 20.38
N ILE A 29 -1.30 -7.67 19.98
CA ILE A 29 -2.36 -6.78 20.46
C ILE A 29 -3.72 -7.23 19.92
N TYR A 30 -3.78 -7.53 18.61
CA TYR A 30 -5.01 -7.98 17.95
C TYR A 30 -5.55 -9.29 18.55
N ASN A 31 -4.70 -10.19 19.05
CA ASN A 31 -5.14 -11.45 19.68
C ASN A 31 -5.22 -11.38 21.20
N SER A 32 -4.92 -10.23 21.81
CA SER A 32 -4.99 -10.05 23.27
C SER A 32 -6.42 -10.16 23.80
N ALA A 33 -6.54 -10.63 25.04
CA ALA A 33 -7.83 -10.69 25.73
C ALA A 33 -8.42 -9.29 25.99
N ASP A 34 -7.55 -8.29 26.12
CA ASP A 34 -7.92 -6.92 26.49
C ASP A 34 -8.48 -6.11 25.31
N PHE A 35 -8.39 -6.61 24.07
CA PHE A 35 -8.92 -5.95 22.87
C PHE A 35 -10.40 -5.51 22.99
N LYS A 36 -11.20 -6.18 23.83
CA LYS A 36 -12.63 -5.88 24.05
C LYS A 36 -12.91 -4.93 25.22
N VAL A 37 -11.90 -4.54 25.98
CA VAL A 37 -12.07 -3.62 27.11
C VAL A 37 -12.28 -2.21 26.55
N GLU A 38 -13.21 -1.44 27.12
CA GLU A 38 -13.41 -0.04 26.74
C GLU A 38 -12.17 0.77 27.14
N TYR A 39 -11.30 1.03 26.17
CA TYR A 39 -10.21 1.97 26.31
C TYR A 39 -10.71 3.41 26.16
N LYS A 40 -10.00 4.36 26.78
CA LYS A 40 -10.14 5.78 26.45
C LYS A 40 -9.66 6.01 25.02
N GLU A 41 -10.13 7.06 24.35
CA GLU A 41 -9.83 7.32 22.93
C GLU A 41 -8.32 7.28 22.60
N ASP A 42 -7.45 7.75 23.50
CA ASP A 42 -5.99 7.78 23.31
C ASP A 42 -5.25 6.44 23.56
N ASP A 43 -5.93 5.45 24.13
CA ASP A 43 -5.36 4.14 24.50
C ASP A 43 -6.06 2.97 23.78
N SER A 44 -6.79 3.24 22.67
CA SER A 44 -7.50 2.19 21.95
C SER A 44 -6.57 1.07 21.47
N PRO A 45 -7.05 -0.18 21.30
CA PRO A 45 -6.22 -1.28 20.79
C PRO A 45 -5.60 -0.98 19.42
N LEU A 46 -6.29 -0.17 18.62
CA LEU A 46 -5.78 0.35 17.36
C LEU A 46 -4.58 1.26 17.62
N THR A 47 -4.74 2.31 18.43
CA THR A 47 -3.68 3.27 18.75
C THR A 47 -2.43 2.59 19.33
N VAL A 48 -2.61 1.57 20.16
CA VAL A 48 -1.49 0.79 20.71
C VAL A 48 -0.81 -0.04 19.61
N ALA A 49 -1.57 -0.66 18.72
CA ALA A 49 -1.04 -1.46 17.61
C ALA A 49 -0.31 -0.59 16.59
N ASP A 50 -0.87 0.55 16.21
CA ASP A 50 -0.27 1.55 15.32
C ASP A 50 1.08 2.05 15.85
N LYS A 51 1.13 2.47 17.12
CA LYS A 51 2.37 2.92 17.77
C LYS A 51 3.41 1.81 17.84
N ALA A 52 3.02 0.60 18.27
CA ALA A 52 3.94 -0.53 18.35
C ALA A 52 4.52 -0.90 16.98
N ALA A 53 3.68 -0.93 15.94
CA ALA A 53 4.11 -1.17 14.57
C ALA A 53 5.06 -0.07 14.07
N HIS A 54 4.72 1.21 14.30
CA HIS A 54 5.56 2.34 13.94
C HIS A 54 6.95 2.28 14.57
N GLU A 55 7.03 1.96 15.87
CA GLU A 55 8.30 1.86 16.59
C GLU A 55 9.18 0.75 16.03
N VAL A 56 8.61 -0.43 15.80
CA VAL A 56 9.34 -1.56 15.20
C VAL A 56 9.84 -1.20 13.80
N ILE A 57 8.96 -0.66 12.94
CA ILE A 57 9.34 -0.28 11.57
C ILE A 57 10.44 0.77 11.60
N SER A 58 10.26 1.81 12.41
CA SER A 58 11.22 2.91 12.53
C SER A 58 12.57 2.43 13.01
N HIS A 59 12.62 1.50 13.98
CA HIS A 59 13.86 0.92 14.47
C HIS A 59 14.67 0.25 13.36
N HIS A 60 14.03 -0.59 12.54
CA HIS A 60 14.68 -1.26 11.41
C HIS A 60 15.11 -0.27 10.33
N LEU A 61 14.21 0.64 9.92
CA LEU A 61 14.46 1.55 8.81
C LEU A 61 15.48 2.64 9.15
N GLN A 62 15.62 3.03 10.42
CA GLN A 62 16.65 3.98 10.85
C GLN A 62 18.07 3.52 10.50
N SER A 63 18.33 2.20 10.50
CA SER A 63 19.63 1.63 10.12
C SER A 63 20.04 1.94 8.67
N THR A 64 19.07 2.27 7.80
CA THR A 64 19.32 2.61 6.39
C THR A 64 19.86 4.03 6.21
N GLY A 65 19.77 4.88 7.23
CA GLY A 65 20.14 6.30 7.16
C GLY A 65 19.19 7.16 6.32
N LEU A 66 18.07 6.61 5.82
CA LEU A 66 17.07 7.35 5.06
C LEU A 66 16.02 7.98 5.98
N PRO A 67 15.51 9.19 5.68
CA PRO A 67 14.37 9.76 6.38
C PRO A 67 13.14 8.86 6.30
N ILE A 68 12.29 8.92 7.32
CA ILE A 68 11.04 8.15 7.40
C ILE A 68 9.88 9.15 7.51
N LEU A 69 8.93 9.07 6.57
CA LEU A 69 7.64 9.71 6.64
C LEU A 69 6.60 8.64 6.94
N SER A 70 6.11 8.61 8.17
CA SER A 70 5.11 7.63 8.63
C SER A 70 3.84 8.32 9.09
N GLU A 71 2.70 7.68 8.94
CA GLU A 71 1.41 8.12 9.51
C GLU A 71 1.52 8.47 11.00
N GLU A 72 2.12 7.58 11.80
CA GLU A 72 2.31 7.74 13.25
C GLU A 72 3.55 8.58 13.62
N GLY A 73 4.31 9.03 12.62
CA GLY A 73 5.56 9.75 12.84
C GLY A 73 5.38 11.25 12.98
N ALA A 74 6.37 11.93 13.57
CA ALA A 74 6.40 13.40 13.57
C ALA A 74 6.53 13.94 12.13
N HIS A 75 5.48 14.58 11.63
CA HIS A 75 5.48 15.14 10.28
C HIS A 75 6.36 16.39 10.20
N LEU A 76 7.48 16.28 9.48
CA LEU A 76 8.31 17.43 9.14
C LEU A 76 7.60 18.32 8.10
N SER A 77 7.82 19.63 8.19
CA SER A 77 7.25 20.60 7.25
C SER A 77 7.57 20.25 5.79
N TYR A 78 6.66 20.52 4.86
CA TYR A 78 6.85 20.28 3.43
C TYR A 78 8.21 20.80 2.91
N ALA A 79 8.61 22.01 3.33
CA ALA A 79 9.89 22.63 2.95
C ALA A 79 11.13 21.79 3.33
N LYS A 80 11.06 20.96 4.38
CA LYS A 80 12.15 20.07 4.80
C LYS A 80 12.16 18.76 4.02
N ARG A 81 10.98 18.21 3.72
CA ARG A 81 10.86 16.90 3.05
C ARG A 81 10.95 16.96 1.53
N THR A 82 10.67 18.12 0.92
CA THR A 82 10.76 18.28 -0.54
C THR A 82 12.18 18.11 -1.09
N SER A 83 13.21 18.21 -0.24
CA SER A 83 14.61 18.04 -0.62
C SER A 83 15.12 16.61 -0.42
N TRP A 84 14.29 15.66 0.01
CA TRP A 84 14.71 14.28 0.22
C TRP A 84 14.80 13.53 -1.12
N PRO A 85 16.01 13.17 -1.59
CA PRO A 85 16.13 12.39 -2.83
C PRO A 85 15.63 10.96 -2.63
N TRP A 86 15.76 10.45 -1.40
CA TRP A 86 15.36 9.11 -0.98
C TRP A 86 14.78 9.16 0.42
N TYR A 87 13.67 8.45 0.66
CA TYR A 87 13.04 8.34 1.97
C TYR A 87 12.10 7.14 2.00
N TRP A 88 11.71 6.73 3.21
CA TRP A 88 10.67 5.74 3.44
C TRP A 88 9.32 6.42 3.63
N LEU A 89 8.28 5.88 3.00
CA LEU A 89 6.89 6.28 3.23
C LEU A 89 6.13 5.09 3.82
N VAL A 90 5.57 5.26 5.01
CA VAL A 90 5.12 4.16 5.86
C VAL A 90 3.71 4.37 6.38
N ASP A 91 2.88 3.35 6.21
CA ASP A 91 1.64 3.15 6.97
C ASP A 91 1.85 1.90 7.85
N PRO A 92 1.97 2.05 9.18
CA PRO A 92 2.16 0.93 10.08
C PRO A 92 0.95 -0.02 10.13
N LEU A 93 -0.28 0.46 9.88
CA LEU A 93 -1.52 -0.31 9.97
C LEU A 93 -2.62 0.30 9.08
N ASP A 94 -2.63 -0.04 7.79
CA ASP A 94 -3.73 0.32 6.88
C ASP A 94 -4.89 -0.65 7.09
N GLY A 95 -6.10 -0.11 7.22
CA GLY A 95 -7.31 -0.88 7.48
C GLY A 95 -7.76 -0.78 8.93
N THR A 96 -7.77 0.42 9.50
CA THR A 96 -8.33 0.71 10.83
C THR A 96 -9.70 0.08 11.06
N LYS A 97 -10.62 0.17 10.08
CA LYS A 97 -11.97 -0.40 10.18
C LYS A 97 -11.93 -1.93 10.20
N GLU A 98 -11.08 -2.51 9.38
CA GLU A 98 -10.83 -3.95 9.26
C GLU A 98 -10.25 -4.51 10.56
N PHE A 99 -9.32 -3.78 11.18
CA PHE A 99 -8.73 -4.10 12.47
C PHE A 99 -9.78 -4.04 13.60
N ILE A 100 -10.53 -2.93 13.72
CA ILE A 100 -11.57 -2.77 14.76
C ILE A 100 -12.68 -3.83 14.60
N LYS A 101 -13.12 -4.09 13.37
CA LYS A 101 -14.16 -5.09 13.06
C LYS A 101 -13.66 -6.53 13.11
N ARG A 102 -12.36 -6.71 13.28
CA ARG A 102 -11.68 -8.00 13.35
C ARG A 102 -11.92 -8.90 12.13
N ASN A 103 -11.96 -8.32 10.93
CA ASN A 103 -12.12 -9.12 9.70
C ASN A 103 -10.78 -9.62 9.12
N GLY A 104 -9.64 -9.18 9.68
CA GLY A 104 -8.30 -9.66 9.32
C GLY A 104 -7.72 -9.08 8.01
N GLU A 105 -8.38 -8.10 7.40
CA GLU A 105 -7.96 -7.53 6.11
C GLU A 105 -7.22 -6.18 6.26
N PHE A 106 -6.30 -6.09 7.23
CA PHE A 106 -5.41 -4.94 7.42
C PHE A 106 -3.97 -5.27 7.00
N THR A 107 -3.16 -4.25 6.72
CA THR A 107 -1.80 -4.42 6.22
C THR A 107 -0.80 -3.46 6.85
N VAL A 108 0.47 -3.82 6.77
CA VAL A 108 1.63 -2.92 6.95
C VAL A 108 2.11 -2.52 5.56
N ASN A 109 2.30 -1.22 5.31
CA ASN A 109 2.79 -0.70 4.03
C ASN A 109 4.10 0.08 4.21
N ILE A 110 5.15 -0.34 3.49
CA ILE A 110 6.46 0.32 3.52
C ILE A 110 6.92 0.55 2.08
N ALA A 111 7.10 1.80 1.68
CA ALA A 111 7.54 2.18 0.35
C ALA A 111 8.91 2.86 0.38
N LEU A 112 9.82 2.40 -0.47
CA LEU A 112 11.05 3.12 -0.79
C LEU A 112 10.74 4.17 -1.86
N MET A 113 10.97 5.42 -1.53
CA MET A 113 10.67 6.56 -2.39
C MET A 113 11.95 7.13 -2.98
N GLN A 114 11.89 7.50 -4.26
CA GLN A 114 12.90 8.34 -4.92
C GLN A 114 12.22 9.63 -5.41
N ASN A 115 12.60 10.76 -4.82
CA ASN A 115 11.97 12.06 -5.02
C ASN A 115 10.44 12.06 -4.77
N THR A 116 9.63 11.87 -5.81
CA THR A 116 8.16 11.87 -5.74
C THR A 116 7.57 10.56 -6.28
N LYS A 117 8.40 9.54 -6.49
CA LYS A 117 8.02 8.26 -7.10
C LYS A 117 8.35 7.09 -6.17
N PRO A 118 7.45 6.11 -6.04
CA PRO A 118 7.74 4.88 -5.32
C PRO A 118 8.54 3.94 -6.24
N VAL A 119 9.68 3.44 -5.75
CA VAL A 119 10.61 2.60 -6.53
C VAL A 119 10.79 1.19 -5.97
N GLY A 120 10.35 0.97 -4.73
CA GLY A 120 10.23 -0.36 -4.14
C GLY A 120 9.18 -0.36 -3.04
N GLY A 121 8.62 -1.53 -2.73
CA GLY A 121 7.50 -1.64 -1.81
C GLY A 121 7.46 -2.97 -1.07
N VAL A 122 6.87 -2.93 0.12
CA VAL A 122 6.49 -4.08 0.92
C VAL A 122 5.06 -3.86 1.42
N VAL A 123 4.20 -4.83 1.17
CA VAL A 123 2.83 -4.91 1.72
C VAL A 123 2.72 -6.22 2.47
N PHE A 124 2.44 -6.18 3.77
CA PHE A 124 2.27 -7.39 4.58
C PHE A 124 0.89 -7.42 5.21
N ALA A 125 0.14 -8.51 5.01
CA ALA A 125 -1.15 -8.76 5.65
C ALA A 125 -0.96 -9.79 6.78
N PRO A 126 -0.87 -9.36 8.06
CA PRO A 126 -0.44 -10.23 9.15
C PRO A 126 -1.41 -11.40 9.39
N CYS A 127 -2.73 -11.15 9.41
CA CYS A 127 -3.73 -12.20 9.62
C CYS A 127 -3.77 -13.25 8.50
N LEU A 128 -3.34 -12.87 7.28
CA LEU A 128 -3.28 -13.77 6.13
C LEU A 128 -1.93 -14.48 5.99
N ASP A 129 -0.93 -14.14 6.83
CA ASP A 129 0.46 -14.58 6.70
C ASP A 129 0.98 -14.45 5.25
N THR A 130 0.70 -13.28 4.66
CA THR A 130 0.95 -13.00 3.24
C THR A 130 1.71 -11.70 3.07
N LEU A 131 2.91 -11.78 2.48
CA LEU A 131 3.79 -10.66 2.20
C LEU A 131 3.98 -10.50 0.70
N TYR A 132 3.91 -9.28 0.20
CA TYR A 132 4.31 -8.89 -1.14
C TYR A 132 5.49 -7.94 -1.02
N ALA A 133 6.53 -8.16 -1.81
CA ALA A 133 7.69 -7.28 -1.81
C ALA A 133 8.36 -7.25 -3.17
N GLY A 134 8.97 -6.11 -3.50
CA GLY A 134 9.69 -5.99 -4.75
C GLY A 134 9.97 -4.57 -5.20
N SER A 135 10.58 -4.51 -6.38
CA SER A 135 10.97 -3.31 -7.11
C SER A 135 11.20 -3.70 -8.58
N LEU A 136 11.44 -2.72 -9.44
CA LEU A 136 11.89 -2.99 -10.81
C LEU A 136 13.22 -3.76 -10.86
N VAL A 137 14.08 -3.60 -9.85
CA VAL A 137 15.41 -4.23 -9.80
C VAL A 137 15.33 -5.68 -9.33
N THR A 138 14.47 -5.96 -8.35
CA THR A 138 14.39 -7.26 -7.68
C THR A 138 13.32 -8.20 -8.24
N GLY A 139 12.48 -7.70 -9.15
CA GLY A 139 11.19 -8.29 -9.43
C GLY A 139 10.24 -8.18 -8.23
N VAL A 140 9.02 -8.68 -8.40
CA VAL A 140 8.00 -8.74 -7.36
C VAL A 140 7.72 -10.18 -6.99
N TYR A 141 7.60 -10.47 -5.70
CA TYR A 141 7.22 -11.79 -5.22
C TYR A 141 6.24 -11.70 -4.07
N LYS A 142 5.52 -12.79 -3.91
CA LYS A 142 4.62 -13.08 -2.81
C LYS A 142 5.24 -14.16 -1.92
N VAL A 143 5.12 -14.02 -0.61
CA VAL A 143 5.39 -15.07 0.37
C VAL A 143 4.09 -15.32 1.12
N GLU A 144 3.51 -16.51 0.96
CA GLU A 144 2.27 -16.90 1.63
C GLU A 144 2.50 -18.23 2.34
N LYS A 145 2.30 -18.28 3.66
CA LYS A 145 2.50 -19.49 4.48
C LYS A 145 3.86 -20.16 4.22
N ARG A 146 4.92 -19.35 4.17
CA ARG A 146 6.32 -19.74 3.88
C ARG A 146 6.61 -20.19 2.44
N ASN A 147 5.63 -20.17 1.53
CA ASN A 147 5.87 -20.43 0.12
C ASN A 147 6.15 -19.12 -0.60
N LYS A 148 7.33 -19.00 -1.21
CA LYS A 148 7.69 -17.85 -2.05
C LYS A 148 7.35 -18.15 -3.51
N SER A 149 6.62 -17.26 -4.15
CA SER A 149 6.36 -17.28 -5.59
C SER A 149 6.62 -15.92 -6.21
N GLU A 150 7.24 -15.89 -7.38
CA GLU A 150 7.39 -14.67 -8.17
C GLU A 150 6.05 -14.29 -8.81
N ILE A 151 5.80 -12.99 -8.95
CA ILE A 151 4.66 -12.46 -9.70
C ILE A 151 5.21 -11.93 -11.02
N THR A 152 4.78 -12.55 -12.12
CA THR A 152 5.23 -12.15 -13.46
C THR A 152 4.58 -10.83 -13.87
N PRO A 153 5.37 -9.85 -14.36
CA PRO A 153 4.81 -8.63 -14.94
C PRO A 153 3.87 -8.93 -16.11
N LEU A 154 2.91 -8.04 -16.34
CA LEU A 154 2.13 -8.09 -17.58
C LEU A 154 3.08 -7.92 -18.79
N PRO A 155 2.82 -8.60 -19.92
CA PRO A 155 3.67 -8.47 -21.11
C PRO A 155 3.73 -7.02 -21.61
N GLU A 156 2.62 -6.29 -21.46
CA GLU A 156 2.49 -4.88 -21.84
C GLU A 156 1.63 -4.14 -20.81
N LYS A 157 1.82 -2.82 -20.69
CA LYS A 157 0.97 -1.97 -19.85
C LYS A 157 -0.44 -1.91 -20.46
N ARG A 158 -1.47 -2.10 -19.64
CA ARG A 158 -2.87 -1.91 -20.07
C ARG A 158 -3.18 -0.43 -20.23
N THR A 159 -4.08 -0.11 -21.14
CA THR A 159 -4.70 1.22 -21.27
C THR A 159 -6.16 1.16 -20.80
N LEU A 160 -6.73 2.30 -20.41
CA LEU A 160 -8.14 2.34 -20.01
C LEU A 160 -9.04 1.97 -21.19
N GLU A 161 -8.65 2.37 -22.41
CA GLU A 161 -9.32 1.99 -23.66
C GLU A 161 -9.36 0.46 -23.84
N ASN A 162 -8.23 -0.23 -23.60
CA ASN A 162 -8.22 -1.69 -23.68
C ASN A 162 -9.14 -2.35 -22.64
N LEU A 163 -9.25 -1.78 -21.45
CA LEU A 163 -10.11 -2.30 -20.37
C LEU A 163 -11.59 -2.13 -20.69
N VAL A 164 -11.99 -1.00 -21.27
CA VAL A 164 -13.39 -0.70 -21.65
C VAL A 164 -13.89 -1.67 -22.73
N GLU A 165 -13.00 -2.10 -23.63
CA GLU A 165 -13.33 -3.03 -24.71
C GLU A 165 -13.39 -4.51 -24.27
N LEU A 166 -13.04 -4.83 -23.02
CA LEU A 166 -13.12 -6.21 -22.53
C LEU A 166 -14.57 -6.73 -22.55
N PRO A 167 -14.80 -8.00 -22.97
CA PRO A 167 -16.14 -8.59 -22.95
C PRO A 167 -16.69 -8.76 -21.53
N SER A 168 -15.80 -8.84 -20.53
CA SER A 168 -16.09 -8.85 -19.10
C SER A 168 -14.90 -8.28 -18.33
N ILE A 169 -15.16 -7.54 -17.27
CA ILE A 169 -14.12 -6.89 -16.45
C ILE A 169 -14.37 -7.12 -14.96
N LYS A 170 -13.31 -7.38 -14.20
CA LYS A 170 -13.34 -7.45 -12.74
C LYS A 170 -12.91 -6.11 -12.13
N ILE A 171 -13.86 -5.40 -11.52
CA ILE A 171 -13.61 -4.10 -10.92
C ILE A 171 -13.59 -4.23 -9.39
N ILE A 172 -12.56 -3.68 -8.77
CA ILE A 172 -12.47 -3.60 -7.31
C ILE A 172 -13.28 -2.41 -6.83
N ALA A 173 -14.33 -2.65 -6.06
CA ALA A 173 -15.14 -1.61 -5.44
C ALA A 173 -15.74 -2.12 -4.13
N SER A 174 -16.00 -1.19 -3.20
CA SER A 174 -16.68 -1.55 -1.95
C SER A 174 -18.11 -2.01 -2.23
N ARG A 175 -18.47 -3.19 -1.71
CA ARG A 175 -19.85 -3.70 -1.80
C ARG A 175 -20.85 -2.94 -0.92
N THR A 176 -20.37 -2.21 0.09
CA THR A 176 -21.22 -1.59 1.12
C THR A 176 -21.09 -0.07 1.19
N HIS A 177 -20.05 0.51 0.56
CA HIS A 177 -19.74 1.94 0.60
C HIS A 177 -19.25 2.41 -0.77
N SER A 178 -20.06 2.19 -1.81
CA SER A 178 -19.80 2.75 -3.14
C SER A 178 -20.19 4.24 -3.15
N THR A 179 -19.40 5.07 -3.85
CA THR A 179 -19.75 6.48 -4.07
C THR A 179 -20.51 6.63 -5.40
N PRO A 180 -21.36 7.67 -5.57
CA PRO A 180 -22.03 7.93 -6.85
C PRO A 180 -21.06 8.05 -8.03
N GLU A 181 -19.87 8.61 -7.81
CA GLU A 181 -18.81 8.72 -8.81
C GLU A 181 -18.26 7.34 -9.20
N THR A 182 -18.08 6.45 -8.23
CA THR A 182 -17.63 5.06 -8.48
C THR A 182 -18.67 4.30 -9.29
N GLU A 183 -19.95 4.43 -8.94
CA GLU A 183 -21.05 3.80 -9.70
C GLU A 183 -21.16 4.36 -11.12
N ALA A 184 -21.04 5.68 -11.28
CA ALA A 184 -21.08 6.33 -12.60
C ALA A 184 -19.90 5.88 -13.49
N PHE A 185 -18.72 5.71 -12.90
CA PHE A 185 -17.55 5.20 -13.61
C PHE A 185 -17.73 3.74 -14.05
N ILE A 186 -18.23 2.87 -13.15
CA ILE A 186 -18.46 1.45 -13.44
C ILE A 186 -19.50 1.24 -14.57
N LYS A 187 -20.48 2.13 -14.70
CA LYS A 187 -21.51 2.06 -15.76
C LYS A 187 -20.97 2.20 -17.19
N GLN A 188 -19.71 2.60 -17.36
CA GLN A 188 -19.05 2.69 -18.67
C GLN A 188 -18.69 1.29 -19.23
N PHE A 189 -18.69 0.27 -18.38
CA PHE A 189 -18.30 -1.09 -18.72
C PHE A 189 -19.53 -1.98 -18.92
N LYS A 190 -19.46 -2.92 -19.86
CA LYS A 190 -20.62 -3.76 -20.25
C LYS A 190 -20.95 -4.84 -19.21
N ASN A 191 -20.01 -5.74 -18.93
CA ASN A 191 -20.20 -6.88 -18.03
C ASN A 191 -19.20 -6.79 -16.86
N VAL A 192 -19.65 -6.28 -15.72
CA VAL A 192 -18.79 -6.03 -14.56
C VAL A 192 -19.01 -7.07 -13.47
N GLU A 193 -17.93 -7.72 -13.04
CA GLU A 193 -17.88 -8.48 -11.80
C GLU A 193 -17.22 -7.61 -10.71
N LEU A 194 -17.92 -7.41 -9.59
CA LEU A 194 -17.39 -6.63 -8.46
C LEU A 194 -16.65 -7.50 -7.45
N VAL A 195 -15.36 -7.20 -7.27
CA VAL A 195 -14.50 -7.80 -6.26
C VAL A 195 -14.25 -6.77 -5.14
N SER A 196 -14.09 -7.23 -3.90
CA SER A 196 -13.87 -6.35 -2.75
C SER A 196 -12.83 -6.97 -1.82
N MET A 197 -11.99 -6.12 -1.24
CA MET A 197 -11.00 -6.47 -0.22
C MET A 197 -10.71 -5.22 0.64
N GLY A 198 -10.39 -5.42 1.91
CA GLY A 198 -9.92 -4.39 2.83
C GLY A 198 -8.55 -3.81 2.47
N SER A 199 -8.23 -2.62 2.97
CA SER A 199 -6.86 -2.08 2.97
C SER A 199 -6.15 -2.05 1.59
N SER A 200 -4.82 -2.00 1.55
CA SER A 200 -4.00 -2.03 0.34
C SER A 200 -4.03 -3.38 -0.40
N LEU A 201 -4.63 -4.44 0.18
CA LEU A 201 -4.85 -5.74 -0.49
C LEU A 201 -5.66 -5.62 -1.79
N LYS A 202 -6.45 -4.54 -1.95
CA LYS A 202 -7.11 -4.21 -3.22
C LYS A 202 -6.13 -4.11 -4.38
N PHE A 203 -4.98 -3.47 -4.17
CA PHE A 203 -3.95 -3.41 -5.21
C PHE A 203 -3.31 -4.77 -5.46
N MET A 204 -3.22 -5.63 -4.44
CA MET A 204 -2.65 -6.98 -4.60
C MET A 204 -3.54 -7.89 -5.45
N LEU A 205 -4.86 -7.62 -5.51
CA LEU A 205 -5.73 -8.27 -6.50
C LEU A 205 -5.37 -7.90 -7.94
N LEU A 206 -4.91 -6.67 -8.21
CA LEU A 206 -4.40 -6.26 -9.53
C LEU A 206 -3.04 -6.93 -9.81
N ALA A 207 -2.14 -6.90 -8.83
CA ALA A 207 -0.82 -7.53 -8.93
C ALA A 207 -0.92 -9.04 -9.25
N GLU A 208 -1.85 -9.74 -8.60
CA GLU A 208 -2.13 -11.16 -8.85
C GLU A 208 -3.05 -11.41 -10.05
N GLN A 209 -3.43 -10.38 -10.81
CA GLN A 209 -4.32 -10.48 -11.98
C GLN A 209 -5.68 -11.14 -11.64
N LYS A 210 -6.13 -10.97 -10.40
CA LYS A 210 -7.44 -11.40 -9.89
C LYS A 210 -8.52 -10.33 -10.11
N ALA A 211 -8.11 -9.11 -10.42
CA ALA A 211 -8.95 -8.01 -10.86
C ALA A 211 -8.24 -7.21 -11.97
N ASP A 212 -9.01 -6.42 -12.70
CA ASP A 212 -8.52 -5.67 -13.87
C ASP A 212 -8.40 -4.17 -13.62
N LEU A 213 -9.21 -3.62 -12.71
CA LEU A 213 -9.28 -2.17 -12.48
C LEU A 213 -9.71 -1.86 -11.05
N TYR A 214 -9.04 -0.90 -10.43
CA TYR A 214 -9.42 -0.33 -9.14
C TYR A 214 -9.65 1.18 -9.23
N PRO A 215 -10.91 1.62 -9.41
CA PRO A 215 -11.26 3.02 -9.26
C PRO A 215 -11.41 3.39 -7.77
N ARG A 216 -10.77 4.49 -7.35
CA ARG A 216 -10.92 5.04 -6.01
C ARG A 216 -11.27 6.52 -6.09
N PHE A 217 -12.55 6.81 -5.92
CA PHE A 217 -13.11 8.18 -5.84
C PHE A 217 -13.44 8.56 -4.39
N ALA A 218 -12.53 8.26 -3.47
CA ALA A 218 -12.66 8.59 -2.06
C ALA A 218 -11.27 8.85 -1.48
N PRO A 219 -11.14 9.73 -0.47
CA PRO A 219 -9.84 10.12 0.05
C PRO A 219 -9.03 8.91 0.55
N THR A 220 -7.72 9.01 0.31
CA THR A 220 -6.66 8.16 0.86
C THR A 220 -5.45 9.05 1.18
N MET A 221 -4.53 8.55 1.98
CA MET A 221 -3.24 9.17 2.21
C MET A 221 -2.18 8.57 1.30
N GLU A 222 -1.09 9.31 1.09
CA GLU A 222 0.06 8.85 0.29
C GLU A 222 0.55 7.47 0.71
N TRP A 223 0.63 7.22 2.02
CA TRP A 223 1.15 5.98 2.60
C TRP A 223 0.26 4.74 2.33
N ASP A 224 -1.05 4.91 2.15
CA ASP A 224 -2.01 3.84 1.79
C ASP A 224 -1.73 3.21 0.40
N SER A 225 -1.01 3.93 -0.47
CA SER A 225 -0.88 3.57 -1.89
C SER A 225 0.56 3.39 -2.36
N ALA A 226 1.53 4.07 -1.75
CA ALA A 226 2.90 4.14 -2.27
C ALA A 226 3.58 2.77 -2.40
N ALA A 227 3.43 1.91 -1.38
CA ALA A 227 4.06 0.60 -1.37
C ALA A 227 3.48 -0.28 -2.49
N ALA A 228 2.15 -0.32 -2.60
CA ALA A 228 1.46 -1.04 -3.66
C ALA A 228 1.78 -0.48 -5.04
N HIS A 229 1.83 0.85 -5.20
CA HIS A 229 2.19 1.49 -6.47
C HIS A 229 3.59 1.09 -6.94
N ALA A 230 4.56 0.98 -6.02
CA ALA A 230 5.90 0.49 -6.37
C ALA A 230 5.84 -0.92 -6.99
N LEU A 231 5.05 -1.81 -6.37
CA LEU A 231 4.87 -3.19 -6.83
C LEU A 231 4.16 -3.24 -8.18
N LEU A 232 3.10 -2.46 -8.36
CA LEU A 232 2.38 -2.36 -9.64
C LEU A 232 3.28 -1.85 -10.76
N ASN A 233 4.10 -0.83 -10.51
CA ASN A 233 5.06 -0.30 -11.48
C ASN A 233 6.04 -1.38 -11.97
N ALA A 234 6.50 -2.25 -11.06
CA ALA A 234 7.36 -3.38 -11.39
C ALA A 234 6.63 -4.51 -12.15
N LEU A 235 5.30 -4.50 -12.17
CA LEU A 235 4.44 -5.48 -12.85
C LEU A 235 3.81 -4.96 -14.15
N ASN A 236 4.33 -3.86 -14.70
CA ASN A 236 3.75 -3.16 -15.86
C ASN A 236 2.30 -2.70 -15.64
N GLN A 237 1.97 -2.34 -14.41
CA GLN A 237 0.73 -1.68 -13.99
C GLN A 237 1.09 -0.35 -13.33
N ALA A 238 0.12 0.51 -13.01
CA ALA A 238 0.40 1.72 -12.23
C ALA A 238 -0.86 2.28 -11.54
N ILE A 239 -0.68 3.37 -10.79
CA ILE A 239 -1.78 4.17 -10.25
C ILE A 239 -1.78 5.53 -10.97
N PHE A 240 -2.87 5.85 -11.65
CA PHE A 240 -3.04 7.05 -12.47
C PHE A 240 -4.03 8.04 -11.85
N LEU A 241 -3.85 9.32 -12.17
CA LEU A 241 -4.90 10.31 -12.01
C LEU A 241 -6.10 9.95 -12.90
N PRO A 242 -7.35 10.29 -12.53
CA PRO A 242 -8.54 9.85 -13.27
C PRO A 242 -8.64 10.42 -14.68
N ASP A 243 -8.00 11.56 -14.94
CA ASP A 243 -7.90 12.19 -16.26
C ASP A 243 -6.75 11.62 -17.11
N LEU A 244 -6.02 10.64 -16.59
CA LEU A 244 -4.86 10.00 -17.21
C LEU A 244 -3.72 10.98 -17.56
N SER A 245 -3.68 12.17 -16.94
CA SER A 245 -2.60 13.15 -17.13
C SER A 245 -1.24 12.65 -16.63
N GLY A 246 -1.23 11.61 -15.80
CA GLY A 246 -0.04 10.89 -15.39
C GLY A 246 -0.28 9.98 -14.18
N GLU A 247 0.80 9.33 -13.75
CA GLU A 247 0.82 8.55 -12.51
C GLU A 247 0.67 9.44 -11.26
N LEU A 248 0.09 8.87 -10.22
CA LEU A 248 0.00 9.47 -8.89
C LEU A 248 1.40 9.83 -8.38
N ARG A 249 1.53 11.06 -7.83
CA ARG A 249 2.78 11.60 -7.28
C ARG A 249 2.70 11.73 -5.76
N TYR A 250 3.87 11.62 -5.15
CA TYR A 250 4.06 11.59 -3.70
C TYR A 250 4.95 12.74 -3.22
N ASN A 251 5.10 12.86 -1.91
CA ASN A 251 5.75 13.98 -1.24
C ASN A 251 5.04 15.31 -1.56
N LYS A 252 3.72 15.31 -1.79
CA LYS A 252 2.93 16.51 -2.10
C LYS A 252 2.79 17.39 -0.85
N PRO A 253 2.55 18.72 -0.96
CA PRO A 253 2.35 19.59 0.22
C PRO A 253 1.27 19.07 1.18
N SER A 254 0.13 18.64 0.62
CA SER A 254 -0.88 17.84 1.32
C SER A 254 -0.66 16.37 1.00
N LEU A 255 -0.57 15.53 2.03
CA LEU A 255 -0.38 14.08 1.86
C LEU A 255 -1.68 13.35 1.49
N LEU A 256 -2.81 14.06 1.36
CA LEU A 256 -4.03 13.51 0.79
C LEU A 256 -3.81 13.22 -0.71
N ASN A 257 -4.22 12.04 -1.13
CA ASN A 257 -4.29 11.72 -2.54
C ASN A 257 -5.57 12.29 -3.16
N PRO A 258 -5.51 12.74 -4.43
CA PRO A 258 -6.70 12.84 -5.24
C PRO A 258 -7.30 11.45 -5.49
N SER A 259 -8.51 11.42 -6.05
CA SER A 259 -9.05 10.20 -6.66
C SER A 259 -8.05 9.60 -7.66
N PHE A 260 -8.10 8.29 -7.86
CA PHE A 260 -7.19 7.60 -8.78
C PHE A 260 -7.84 6.39 -9.45
N LEU A 261 -7.19 5.90 -10.51
CA LEU A 261 -7.45 4.63 -11.18
C LEU A 261 -6.18 3.77 -11.12
N ALA A 262 -6.27 2.53 -10.67
CA ALA A 262 -5.14 1.59 -10.72
C ALA A 262 -5.44 0.41 -11.63
N PHE A 263 -4.52 0.11 -12.55
CA PHE A 263 -4.60 -0.98 -13.54
C PHE A 263 -3.26 -1.24 -14.24
#